data_AF-A0A529WV60-F1
#
_entry.id   AF-A0A529WV60-F1
#
_cell.length_a   1.000
_cell.length_b   1.000
_cell.length_c   1.000
_cell.angle_alpha   90.00
_cell.angle_beta   90.00
_cell.angle_gamma   90.00
#
_symmetry.space_group_name_H-M   'P 1'
#
loop_
_entity.id
_entity.type
_entity.pdbx_description
1 polymer ?
#
loop_
_entity_poly.entity_id
_entity_poly.type
_entity_poly.pdbx_seq_one_letter_code
_entity_poly.pdbx_strand_id
1 'polypeptide(L)'
;MKSAVVLLPGLNRDRDMIAALTKISGQAPATVWQTDTEIPDVDLIAIPGGFSFGDYLRCGAIAARMPVMRAVAEKAAKGVTVIGVCNGFQILVEAGLLPGALMRNASLKFVCRQVTLEIANANT
;
A
#
# COMPACT_ATOMS: atom_id res chain seq x y z
N MET A 1 -11.50 -14.85 1.54
CA MET A 1 -10.25 -14.12 1.85
C MET A 1 -10.60 -12.95 2.75
N LYS A 2 -10.08 -12.93 3.98
CA LYS A 2 -10.16 -11.77 4.86
C LYS A 2 -9.08 -10.79 4.44
N SER A 3 -9.44 -9.52 4.24
CA SER A 3 -8.47 -8.50 3.83
C SER A 3 -8.59 -7.24 4.69
N ALA A 4 -7.49 -6.50 4.79
CA ALA A 4 -7.44 -5.19 5.42
C ALA A 4 -6.92 -4.14 4.42
N VAL A 5 -7.47 -2.93 4.47
CA VAL A 5 -6.99 -1.76 3.73
C VAL A 5 -6.46 -0.73 4.73
N VAL A 6 -5.20 -0.34 4.57
CA VAL A 6 -4.58 0.69 5.38
C VAL A 6 -5.02 2.07 4.92
N LEU A 7 -5.49 2.89 5.85
CA LEU A 7 -5.90 4.26 5.64
C LEU A 7 -4.84 5.21 6.20
N LEU A 8 -4.24 6.00 5.33
CA LEU A 8 -3.27 7.05 5.67
C LEU A 8 -3.78 8.39 5.12
N PRO A 9 -3.62 9.51 5.84
CA PRO A 9 -3.96 10.83 5.34
C PRO A 9 -3.31 11.12 3.99
N GLY A 10 -4.09 11.61 3.03
CA GLY A 10 -3.63 11.94 1.67
C GLY A 10 -3.63 10.77 0.68
N LEU A 11 -3.85 9.53 1.13
CA LEU A 11 -4.25 8.47 0.20
C LEU A 11 -5.62 8.83 -0.43
N ASN A 12 -5.80 8.47 -1.69
CA ASN A 12 -7.00 8.86 -2.44
C ASN A 12 -7.58 7.74 -3.32
N ARG A 13 -6.99 6.55 -3.29
CA ARG A 13 -7.45 5.33 -3.97
C ARG A 13 -7.88 4.24 -2.99
N ASP A 14 -8.06 4.59 -1.71
CA ASP A 14 -8.58 3.70 -0.67
C ASP A 14 -9.96 3.14 -1.03
N ARG A 15 -10.89 4.00 -1.49
CA ARG A 15 -12.23 3.57 -1.95
C ARG A 15 -12.17 2.63 -3.14
N ASP A 16 -11.28 2.88 -4.10
CA ASP A 16 -11.10 2.02 -5.28
C ASP A 16 -10.58 0.63 -4.86
N MET A 17 -9.62 0.59 -3.92
CA MET A 17 -9.10 -0.64 -3.36
C MET A 17 -10.18 -1.42 -2.60
N ILE A 18 -10.97 -0.74 -1.75
CA ILE A 18 -12.09 -1.33 -1.01
C ILE A 18 -13.11 -1.91 -1.98
N ALA A 19 -13.51 -1.16 -3.01
CA ALA A 19 -14.46 -1.60 -4.02
C ALA A 19 -13.95 -2.83 -4.80
N ALA A 20 -12.67 -2.83 -5.20
CA ALA A 20 -12.06 -3.95 -5.90
C ALA A 20 -12.03 -5.22 -5.03
N LEU A 21 -11.53 -5.13 -3.79
CA LEU A 21 -11.47 -6.26 -2.85
C LEU A 21 -12.87 -6.79 -2.52
N THR A 22 -13.85 -5.91 -2.35
CA THR A 22 -15.25 -6.30 -2.13
C THR A 22 -15.80 -7.05 -3.33
N LYS A 23 -15.57 -6.55 -4.55
CA LYS A 23 -16.04 -7.20 -5.77
C LYS A 23 -15.41 -8.57 -6.00
N ILE A 24 -14.13 -8.74 -5.67
CA ILE A 24 -13.40 -10.00 -5.87
C ILE A 24 -13.75 -11.04 -4.81
N SER A 25 -13.79 -10.63 -3.54
CA SER A 25 -13.94 -11.55 -2.40
C SER A 25 -15.38 -11.75 -1.93
N GLY A 26 -16.31 -10.87 -2.34
CA GLY A 26 -17.69 -10.82 -1.86
C GLY A 26 -17.85 -10.19 -0.47
N GLN A 27 -16.77 -9.74 0.17
CA GLN A 27 -16.78 -9.13 1.51
C GLN A 27 -15.96 -7.84 1.53
N ALA A 28 -16.45 -6.83 2.23
CA ALA A 28 -15.68 -5.60 2.42
C ALA A 28 -14.44 -5.86 3.29
N PRO A 29 -13.26 -5.32 2.93
CA PRO A 29 -12.08 -5.41 3.78
C PRO A 29 -12.28 -4.65 5.09
N ALA A 30 -11.58 -5.07 6.15
CA ALA A 30 -11.40 -4.24 7.32
C ALA A 30 -10.60 -2.97 6.95
N THR A 31 -10.91 -1.85 7.56
CA THR A 31 -10.12 -0.63 7.42
C THR A 31 -9.27 -0.42 8.65
N VAL A 32 -7.99 -0.08 8.47
CA VAL A 32 -7.04 0.13 9.58
C VAL A 32 -6.47 1.53 9.49
N TRP A 33 -6.58 2.30 10.56
CA TRP A 33 -6.17 3.69 10.59
C TRP A 33 -4.67 3.84 10.86
N GLN A 34 -4.08 4.92 10.38
CA GLN A 34 -2.64 5.18 10.45
C GLN A 34 -2.00 5.08 11.85
N THR A 35 -2.75 5.38 12.92
CA THR A 35 -2.27 5.34 14.31
C THR A 35 -2.55 4.02 15.00
N ASP A 36 -3.29 3.11 14.37
CA ASP A 36 -3.57 1.80 14.93
C ASP A 36 -2.27 0.99 15.01
N THR A 37 -2.14 0.21 16.07
CA THR A 37 -0.97 -0.64 16.32
C THR A 37 -1.29 -2.13 16.18
N GLU A 38 -2.55 -2.44 15.85
CA GLU A 38 -3.03 -3.78 15.66
C GLU A 38 -3.76 -3.87 14.31
N ILE A 39 -3.58 -5.00 13.65
CA ILE A 39 -4.31 -5.35 12.43
C ILE A 39 -5.08 -6.64 12.74
N PRO A 40 -6.37 -6.74 12.37
CA PRO A 40 -7.15 -7.95 12.57
C PRO A 40 -6.51 -9.17 11.90
N ASP A 41 -7.00 -10.36 12.23
CA ASP A 41 -6.62 -11.59 11.54
C ASP A 41 -7.11 -11.56 10.09
N VAL A 42 -6.18 -11.43 9.15
CA VAL A 42 -6.44 -11.27 7.71
C VAL A 42 -5.40 -12.02 6.88
N ASP A 43 -5.81 -12.45 5.69
CA ASP A 43 -4.96 -13.14 4.72
C ASP A 43 -4.14 -12.14 3.87
N LEU A 44 -4.69 -10.93 3.67
CA LEU A 44 -4.14 -9.89 2.80
C LEU A 44 -4.22 -8.51 3.47
N ILE A 45 -3.13 -7.76 3.40
CA ILE A 45 -3.09 -6.33 3.73
C ILE A 45 -2.80 -5.53 2.46
N ALA A 46 -3.66 -4.57 2.13
CA ALA A 46 -3.51 -3.69 0.99
C ALA A 46 -3.19 -2.26 1.44
N ILE A 47 -2.14 -1.68 0.86
CA ILE A 47 -1.80 -0.25 1.01
C ILE A 47 -2.15 0.46 -0.31
N PRO A 48 -3.17 1.33 -0.30
CA PRO A 48 -3.67 1.93 -1.52
C PRO A 48 -2.76 3.05 -2.06
N GLY A 49 -3.07 3.51 -3.27
CA GLY A 49 -2.40 4.65 -3.90
C GLY A 49 -2.91 6.01 -3.43
N GLY A 50 -2.22 7.06 -3.86
CA GLY A 50 -2.55 8.46 -3.57
C GLY A 50 -1.30 9.30 -3.36
N PHE A 51 -1.38 10.27 -2.46
CA PHE A 51 -0.28 11.18 -2.11
C PHE A 51 -0.23 11.28 -0.59
N SER A 52 0.17 10.20 0.09
CA SER A 52 0.17 10.17 1.55
C SER A 52 0.96 11.35 2.14
N PHE A 53 0.33 12.08 3.06
CA PHE A 53 0.85 13.33 3.63
C PHE A 53 1.31 14.35 2.58
N GLY A 54 0.65 14.37 1.42
CA GLY A 54 0.98 15.26 0.29
C GLY A 54 2.32 14.98 -0.37
N ASP A 55 2.96 13.83 -0.06
CA ASP A 55 4.33 13.52 -0.46
C ASP A 55 5.35 14.63 -0.12
N TYR A 56 5.07 15.45 0.92
CA TYR A 56 5.76 16.71 1.17
C TYR A 56 7.27 16.58 1.42
N LEU A 57 7.70 15.56 2.16
CA LEU A 57 9.12 15.28 2.35
C LEU A 57 9.69 14.50 1.15
N ARG A 58 9.08 13.34 0.90
CA ARG A 58 9.30 12.43 -0.21
C ARG A 58 8.13 11.46 -0.24
N CYS A 59 7.83 10.88 -1.40
CA CYS A 59 6.69 9.99 -1.56
C CYS A 59 6.73 8.83 -0.54
N GLY A 60 5.66 8.71 0.26
CA GLY A 60 5.53 7.67 1.28
C GLY A 60 6.44 7.79 2.51
N ALA A 61 7.37 8.77 2.56
CA ALA A 61 8.39 8.82 3.61
C ALA A 61 7.80 9.09 5.00
N ILE A 62 6.78 9.94 5.11
CA ILE A 62 6.08 10.20 6.39
C ILE A 62 5.20 8.99 6.75
N ALA A 63 4.42 8.51 5.79
CA ALA A 63 3.53 7.37 5.97
C ALA A 63 4.25 6.10 6.44
N ALA A 64 5.44 5.85 5.94
CA ALA A 64 6.27 4.70 6.32
C ALA A 64 6.75 4.71 7.78
N ARG A 65 6.53 5.80 8.54
CA ARG A 65 6.87 5.90 9.97
C ARG A 65 5.62 5.92 10.86
N MET A 66 4.43 5.81 10.28
CA MET A 66 3.19 5.75 11.06
C MET A 66 3.07 4.44 11.84
N PRO A 67 2.42 4.43 13.03
CA PRO A 67 2.28 3.24 13.86
C PRO A 67 1.74 2.00 13.12
N VAL A 68 0.77 2.18 12.23
CA VAL A 68 0.19 1.08 11.45
C VAL A 68 1.24 0.31 10.64
N MET A 69 2.29 0.97 10.17
CA MET A 69 3.33 0.32 9.37
C MET A 69 4.17 -0.65 10.18
N ARG A 70 4.28 -0.47 11.50
CA ARG A 70 4.89 -1.48 12.39
C ARG A 70 4.01 -2.73 12.46
N ALA A 71 2.70 -2.56 12.62
CA ALA A 71 1.76 -3.67 12.61
C ALA A 71 1.75 -4.42 11.25
N VAL A 72 1.85 -3.68 10.14
CA VAL A 72 2.00 -4.28 8.80
C VAL A 72 3.28 -5.12 8.72
N ALA A 73 4.42 -4.59 9.17
CA ALA A 73 5.68 -5.31 9.17
C ALA A 73 5.63 -6.60 10.02
N GLU A 74 5.01 -6.53 11.20
CA GLU A 74 4.82 -7.70 12.06
C GLU A 74 3.92 -8.77 11.44
N LYS A 75 2.84 -8.37 10.74
CA LYS A 75 1.96 -9.29 10.01
C LYS A 75 2.67 -9.92 8.82
N ALA A 76 3.44 -9.14 8.07
CA ALA A 76 4.25 -9.64 6.96
C ALA A 76 5.28 -10.67 7.43
N ALA A 77 5.97 -10.42 8.55
CA ALA A 77 6.92 -11.36 9.15
C ALA A 77 6.26 -12.69 9.60
N LYS A 78 4.95 -12.68 9.87
CA LYS A 78 4.14 -13.86 10.18
C LYS A 78 3.56 -14.54 8.93
N GLY A 79 3.91 -14.09 7.73
CA GLY A 79 3.49 -14.69 6.46
C GLY A 79 2.18 -14.14 5.88
N VAL A 80 1.62 -13.07 6.46
CA VAL A 80 0.46 -12.40 5.84
C VAL A 80 0.89 -11.71 4.55
N THR A 81 0.11 -11.88 3.48
CA THR A 81 0.43 -11.27 2.19
C THR A 81 0.20 -9.76 2.26
N VAL A 82 1.14 -8.98 1.73
CA VAL A 82 1.04 -7.51 1.67
C VAL A 82 1.17 -7.04 0.23
N ILE A 83 0.24 -6.19 -0.21
CA ILE A 83 0.27 -5.55 -1.52
C ILE A 83 0.28 -4.03 -1.37
N GLY A 84 1.23 -3.37 -2.03
CA GLY A 84 1.29 -1.91 -2.12
C GLY A 84 1.11 -1.45 -3.56
N VAL A 85 0.16 -0.55 -3.82
CA VAL A 85 -0.12 -0.06 -5.18
C VAL A 85 0.20 1.43 -5.28
N CYS A 86 0.97 1.83 -6.30
CA CYS A 86 1.39 3.22 -6.52
C CYS A 86 2.11 3.79 -5.27
N ASN A 87 1.47 4.70 -4.53
CA ASN A 87 2.01 5.22 -3.27
C ASN A 87 2.17 4.15 -2.20
N GLY A 88 1.33 3.11 -2.19
CA GLY A 88 1.52 1.96 -1.31
C GLY A 88 2.85 1.23 -1.54
N PHE A 89 3.28 1.09 -2.81
CA PHE A 89 4.59 0.49 -3.12
C PHE A 89 5.74 1.39 -2.62
N GLN A 90 5.60 2.71 -2.82
CA GLN A 90 6.56 3.69 -2.29
C GLN A 90 6.69 3.60 -0.76
N ILE A 91 5.56 3.50 -0.05
CA ILE A 91 5.52 3.35 1.40
C ILE A 91 6.21 2.07 1.86
N LEU A 92 5.99 0.94 1.17
CA LEU A 92 6.63 -0.34 1.53
C LEU A 92 8.16 -0.29 1.38
N VAL A 93 8.65 0.36 0.31
CA VAL A 93 10.10 0.59 0.11
C VAL A 93 10.65 1.51 1.21
N GLU A 94 9.98 2.63 1.50
CA GLU A 94 10.38 3.55 2.57
C GLU A 94 10.37 2.92 3.96
N ALA A 95 9.46 1.97 4.21
CA ALA A 95 9.36 1.21 5.44
C ALA A 95 10.42 0.10 5.55
N GLY A 96 11.22 -0.14 4.49
CA GLY A 96 12.23 -1.19 4.45
C GLY A 96 11.65 -2.60 4.28
N LEU A 97 10.38 -2.72 3.91
CA LEU A 97 9.73 -4.02 3.64
C LEU A 97 10.01 -4.51 2.22
N LEU A 98 10.44 -3.61 1.33
CA LEU A 98 10.89 -3.94 -0.02
C LEU A 98 12.28 -3.32 -0.26
N PRO A 99 13.14 -3.99 -1.06
CA PRO A 99 14.47 -3.48 -1.36
C PRO A 99 14.42 -2.28 -2.32
N GLY A 100 15.48 -1.48 -2.30
CA GLY A 100 15.72 -0.40 -3.26
C GLY A 100 15.18 0.95 -2.82
N ALA A 101 15.01 1.86 -3.79
CA ALA A 101 14.50 3.20 -3.60
C ALA A 101 13.81 3.68 -4.89
N LEU A 102 12.85 4.60 -4.76
CA LEU A 102 12.15 5.19 -5.89
C LEU A 102 12.59 6.63 -6.10
N MET A 103 12.84 6.97 -7.35
CA MET A 103 13.30 8.30 -7.76
C MET A 103 12.22 9.02 -8.55
N ARG A 104 12.37 10.35 -8.68
CA ARG A 104 11.54 11.14 -9.58
C ARG A 104 11.69 10.62 -11.01
N ASN A 105 10.60 10.69 -11.76
CA ASN A 105 10.63 10.41 -13.20
C ASN A 105 11.71 11.26 -13.88
N ALA A 106 12.43 10.69 -14.86
CA ALA A 106 13.43 11.44 -15.62
C ALA A 106 12.87 12.68 -16.32
N SER A 107 11.59 12.65 -16.70
CA SER A 107 10.86 13.79 -17.29
C SER A 107 10.51 14.89 -16.28
N LEU A 108 10.69 14.62 -14.97
CA LEU A 108 10.28 15.46 -13.85
C LEU A 108 8.79 15.85 -13.84
N LYS A 109 7.95 15.09 -14.56
CA LYS A 109 6.51 15.30 -14.67
C LYS A 109 5.74 14.08 -14.17
N PHE A 110 4.53 14.34 -13.66
CA PHE A 110 3.56 13.28 -13.41
C PHE A 110 3.11 12.66 -14.74
N VAL A 111 2.92 11.34 -14.74
CA VAL A 111 2.53 10.58 -15.93
C VAL A 111 1.26 9.80 -15.60
N CYS A 112 0.15 10.18 -16.25
CA CYS A 112 -1.11 9.46 -16.20
C CYS A 112 -1.40 8.92 -17.60
N ARG A 113 -1.17 7.62 -17.81
CA ARG A 113 -1.45 6.96 -19.08
C ARG A 113 -1.68 5.48 -18.87
N GLN A 114 -2.38 4.86 -19.80
CA GLN A 114 -2.43 3.41 -19.90
C GLN A 114 -1.08 2.88 -20.41
N VAL A 115 -0.57 1.83 -19.78
CA VAL A 115 0.70 1.19 -20.13
C VAL A 115 0.46 -0.31 -20.27
N THR A 116 0.90 -0.90 -21.37
CA THR A 116 0.90 -2.35 -21.55
C THR A 116 2.06 -2.94 -20.75
N LEU A 117 1.76 -3.95 -19.93
CA LEU A 117 2.73 -4.66 -19.11
C LEU A 117 2.67 -6.16 -19.43
N GLU A 118 3.79 -6.85 -19.24
CA GLU A 118 3.91 -8.30 -19.34
C GLU A 118 4.24 -8.87 -17.95
N ILE A 119 3.66 -10.03 -17.63
CA ILE A 119 3.94 -10.74 -16.38
C ILE A 119 5.25 -11.50 -16.55
N ALA A 120 6.34 -10.96 -15.99
CA ALA A 120 7.65 -11.60 -16.04
C ALA A 120 7.78 -12.79 -15.06
N ASN A 121 7.03 -12.79 -13.96
CA ASN A 121 7.02 -13.87 -12.97
C ASN A 121 5.67 -13.88 -12.22
N ALA A 122 5.07 -15.07 -12.09
CA ALA A 122 3.81 -15.30 -11.36
C ALA A 122 3.95 -16.28 -10.18
N ASN A 123 5.17 -16.72 -9.86
CA ASN A 123 5.46 -17.75 -8.86
C ASN A 123 5.99 -17.18 -7.53
N THR A 124 5.39 -16.10 -7.03
CA THR A 124 5.77 -15.44 -5.76
C THR A 124 5.06 -16.02 -4.55
#